data_AF-A0A060ZLD0-F1
#
_entry.id   AF-A0A060ZLD0-F1
#
_cell.length_a   1.000
_cell.length_b   1.000
_cell.length_c   1.000
_cell.angle_alpha   90.00
_cell.angle_beta   90.00
_cell.angle_gamma   90.00
#
_symmetry.space_group_name_H-M   'P 1'
#
loop_
_entity.id
_entity.type
_entity.pdbx_description
1 polymer ?
#
loop_
_entity_poly.entity_id
_entity_poly.type
_entity_poly.pdbx_seq_one_letter_code
_entity_poly.pdbx_strand_id
1 'polypeptide(L)'
;MAYNLVKHFLSEETRHKIIILGSNWQEVLLKHIDPEQLPVAYGGTLTDPDGDPRCRTMVRKREGGSEDFHKAVNDLRDKARRDFYAIKRNIKFDIQLRFG
;
A
#
# COMPACT_ATOMS: atom_id res chain seq x y z
N MET A 1 0.02 -14.44 -0.32
CA MET A 1 -0.25 -14.44 1.14
C MET A 1 -1.24 -13.36 1.59
N ALA A 2 -1.21 -12.13 1.05
CA ALA A 2 -2.11 -11.05 1.47
C ALA A 2 -3.62 -11.38 1.43
N TYR A 3 -4.11 -12.09 0.39
CA TYR A 3 -5.53 -12.45 0.27
C TYR A 3 -6.06 -13.25 1.48
N ASN A 4 -5.27 -14.15 2.05
CA ASN A 4 -5.67 -14.95 3.21
C ASN A 4 -5.87 -14.10 4.47
N LEU A 5 -5.17 -12.96 4.58
CA LEU A 5 -5.33 -12.04 5.70
C LEU A 5 -6.62 -11.22 5.58
N VAL A 6 -7.04 -10.88 4.35
CA VAL A 6 -8.19 -10.00 4.11
C VAL A 6 -9.50 -10.76 3.86
N LYS A 7 -9.45 -12.01 3.38
CA LYS A 7 -10.64 -12.77 2.97
C LYS A 7 -11.69 -12.89 4.07
N HIS A 8 -11.28 -12.96 5.33
CA HIS A 8 -12.17 -13.07 6.48
C HIS A 8 -13.08 -11.83 6.65
N PHE A 9 -12.69 -10.67 6.13
CA PHE A 9 -13.47 -9.44 6.14
C PHE A 9 -14.39 -9.29 4.91
N LEU A 10 -14.33 -10.21 3.96
CA LEU A 10 -15.14 -10.20 2.74
C LEU A 10 -16.35 -11.13 2.90
N SER A 11 -17.52 -10.66 2.50
CA SER A 11 -18.73 -11.50 2.41
C SER A 11 -18.52 -12.61 1.38
N GLU A 12 -19.27 -13.71 1.52
CA GLU A 12 -19.23 -14.81 0.55
C GLU A 12 -19.55 -14.33 -0.86
N GLU A 13 -20.56 -13.47 -1.02
CA GLU A 13 -20.90 -12.86 -2.30
C GLU A 13 -19.74 -12.04 -2.89
N THR A 14 -18.99 -11.31 -2.05
CA THR A 14 -17.83 -10.52 -2.50
C THR A 14 -16.67 -11.41 -2.93
N ARG A 15 -16.43 -12.52 -2.22
CA ARG A 15 -15.37 -13.48 -2.56
C ARG A 15 -15.59 -14.10 -3.95
N HIS A 16 -16.84 -14.35 -4.33
CA HIS A 16 -17.17 -14.89 -5.66
C HIS A 16 -16.96 -13.89 -6.79
N LYS A 17 -16.94 -12.58 -6.51
CA LYS A 17 -16.68 -11.52 -7.50
C LYS A 17 -15.19 -11.24 -7.70
N ILE A 18 -14.32 -11.75 -6.82
CA ILE A 18 -12.87 -11.55 -6.93
C ILE A 18 -12.28 -12.56 -7.90
N ILE A 19 -11.75 -12.06 -9.01
CA ILE A 19 -11.08 -12.86 -10.03
C ILE A 19 -9.58 -12.53 -9.99
N ILE A 20 -8.74 -13.55 -9.74
CA ILE A 20 -7.28 -13.41 -9.76
C ILE A 20 -6.79 -13.82 -11.14
N LEU A 21 -6.30 -12.85 -11.92
CA LEU A 21 -5.84 -13.06 -13.29
C LEU A 21 -4.36 -13.44 -13.34
N GLY A 22 -3.99 -14.25 -14.34
CA GLY A 22 -2.60 -14.62 -14.64
C GLY A 22 -1.92 -13.62 -15.59
N SER A 23 -0.86 -14.04 -16.29
CA SER A 23 -0.09 -13.16 -17.17
C SER A 23 -0.87 -12.57 -18.35
N ASN A 24 -1.97 -13.20 -18.76
CA ASN A 24 -2.87 -12.73 -19.82
C ASN A 24 -3.96 -11.75 -19.31
N TRP A 25 -3.72 -11.09 -18.18
CA TRP A 25 -4.71 -10.24 -17.51
C TRP A 25 -5.24 -9.12 -18.42
N GLN A 26 -4.41 -8.52 -19.28
CA GLN A 26 -4.84 -7.46 -20.21
C GLN A 26 -5.90 -7.96 -21.19
N GLU A 27 -5.68 -9.13 -21.81
CA GLU A 27 -6.65 -9.74 -22.73
C GLU A 27 -7.96 -10.09 -22.03
N VAL A 28 -7.90 -10.53 -20.77
CA VAL A 28 -9.09 -10.86 -19.99
C VAL A 28 -9.87 -9.59 -19.63
N LEU A 29 -9.21 -8.48 -19.33
CA LEU A 29 -9.88 -7.20 -19.09
C LEU A 29 -10.65 -6.72 -20.32
N LEU A 30 -10.05 -6.81 -21.51
CA LEU A 30 -10.68 -6.41 -22.77
C LEU A 30 -11.93 -7.24 -23.15
N LYS A 31 -12.12 -8.41 -22.54
CA LYS A 31 -13.36 -9.20 -22.71
C LYS A 31 -14.53 -8.65 -21.90
N HIS A 32 -14.25 -7.83 -20.88
CA HIS A 32 -15.24 -7.33 -19.94
C HIS A 32 -15.42 -5.80 -20.01
N ILE A 33 -14.44 -5.10 -20.59
CA ILE A 33 -14.38 -3.64 -20.66
C ILE A 33 -14.01 -3.26 -22.09
N ASP A 34 -14.76 -2.33 -22.68
CA ASP A 34 -14.47 -1.83 -24.01
C ASP A 34 -13.09 -1.15 -24.06
N PRO A 35 -12.29 -1.37 -25.13
CA PRO A 35 -10.94 -0.79 -25.23
C PRO A 35 -10.91 0.73 -25.09
N GLU A 36 -11.93 1.42 -25.61
CA GLU A 36 -12.06 2.88 -25.56
C GLU A 36 -12.33 3.42 -24.15
N GLN A 37 -12.75 2.57 -23.23
CA GLN A 37 -12.99 2.95 -21.83
C GLN A 37 -11.85 2.52 -20.89
N LEU A 38 -10.88 1.76 -21.41
CA LEU A 38 -9.77 1.22 -20.63
C LEU A 38 -8.47 2.00 -20.93
N PRO A 39 -7.76 2.53 -19.92
CA PRO A 39 -6.49 3.21 -20.15
C PRO A 39 -5.48 2.34 -20.90
N VAL A 40 -4.68 2.97 -21.76
CA VAL A 40 -3.61 2.29 -22.52
C VAL A 40 -2.67 1.51 -21.59
N ALA A 41 -2.36 2.04 -20.41
CA ALA A 41 -1.54 1.37 -19.41
C ALA A 41 -2.10 0.02 -18.92
N TYR A 42 -3.40 -0.23 -19.10
CA TYR A 42 -4.07 -1.48 -18.77
C TYR A 42 -4.44 -2.32 -20.01
N GLY A 43 -4.01 -1.91 -21.21
CA GLY A 43 -4.19 -2.64 -22.46
C GLY A 43 -5.31 -2.14 -23.37
N GLY A 44 -5.98 -1.03 -23.02
CA GLY A 44 -7.00 -0.40 -23.89
C GLY A 44 -6.43 0.71 -24.77
N THR A 45 -7.29 1.67 -25.15
CA THR A 45 -6.95 2.79 -26.02
C THR A 45 -7.23 4.16 -25.40
N LEU A 46 -7.79 4.22 -24.20
CA LEU A 46 -8.10 5.47 -23.52
C LEU A 46 -6.80 6.18 -23.09
N THR A 47 -6.70 7.47 -23.41
CA THR A 47 -5.63 8.37 -22.98
C THR A 47 -6.26 9.62 -22.37
N ASP A 48 -5.55 10.27 -21.45
CA ASP A 48 -5.95 11.60 -20.99
C ASP A 48 -5.92 12.63 -22.14
N PRO A 49 -6.59 13.79 -21.99
CA PRO A 49 -6.53 14.87 -22.98
C PRO A 49 -5.11 15.40 -23.25
N ASP A 50 -4.18 15.19 -22.32
CA ASP A 50 -2.75 15.51 -22.45
C ASP A 50 -1.94 14.38 -23.14
N GLY A 51 -2.59 13.26 -23.46
CA GLY A 51 -1.97 12.08 -24.04
C GLY A 51 -1.34 11.12 -23.02
N ASP A 52 -1.51 11.28 -21.70
CA ASP A 52 -0.97 10.32 -20.73
C ASP A 52 -1.68 8.96 -20.85
N PRO A 53 -0.96 7.87 -21.20
CA PRO A 53 -1.53 6.52 -21.32
C PRO A 53 -2.02 5.94 -19.99
N ARG A 54 -1.69 6.55 -18.85
CA ARG A 54 -2.10 6.11 -17.51
C ARG A 54 -3.37 6.79 -17.01
N CYS A 55 -3.92 7.73 -17.77
CA CYS A 55 -5.10 8.50 -17.42
C CYS A 55 -5.04 9.07 -15.98
N ARG A 56 -3.96 9.78 -15.60
CA ARG A 56 -3.75 10.28 -14.22
C ARG A 56 -4.82 11.25 -13.75
N THR A 57 -5.51 11.92 -14.67
CA THR A 57 -6.62 12.80 -14.31
C THR A 57 -7.81 12.01 -13.73
N MET A 58 -7.98 10.74 -14.15
CA MET A 58 -9.04 9.84 -13.68
C MET A 58 -8.54 8.83 -12.65
N VAL A 59 -7.32 8.33 -12.83
CA VAL A 59 -6.68 7.32 -11.97
C VAL A 59 -5.64 8.00 -11.09
N ARG A 60 -6.05 8.35 -9.88
CA ARG A 60 -5.16 8.98 -8.90
C ARG A 60 -4.14 7.98 -8.39
N LYS A 61 -2.88 8.15 -8.79
CA LYS A 61 -1.75 7.52 -8.11
C LYS A 61 -1.49 8.25 -6.79
N ARG A 62 -1.27 7.52 -5.70
CA ARG A 62 -0.68 8.14 -4.50
C ARG A 62 0.75 8.54 -4.81
N GLU A 63 0.99 9.83 -4.94
CA GLU A 63 2.34 10.40 -4.91
C GLU A 63 2.71 10.68 -3.44
N GLY A 64 3.94 10.33 -3.03
CA GLY A 64 4.47 10.68 -1.71
C GLY A 64 4.09 9.79 -0.52
N GLY A 65 4.04 8.47 -0.67
CA GLY A 65 3.63 7.56 0.42
C GLY A 65 4.75 6.99 1.31
N SER A 66 6.01 6.99 0.87
CA SER A 66 7.09 6.29 1.57
C SER A 66 7.83 7.19 2.56
N GLU A 67 8.27 8.38 2.14
CA GLU A 67 9.14 9.24 2.97
C GLU A 67 8.44 9.67 4.27
N ASP A 68 7.21 10.17 4.16
CA ASP A 68 6.43 10.66 5.29
C ASP A 68 6.05 9.55 6.27
N PHE A 69 5.73 8.35 5.75
CA PHE A 69 5.44 7.19 6.59
C PHE A 69 6.68 6.71 7.33
N HIS A 70 7.83 6.59 6.65
CA HIS A 70 9.09 6.21 7.30
C HIS A 70 9.50 7.24 8.36
N LYS A 71 9.33 8.53 8.08
CA LYS A 71 9.59 9.59 9.05
C LYS A 71 8.69 9.45 10.29
N ALA A 72 7.37 9.28 10.10
CA ALA A 72 6.43 9.15 11.21
C ALA A 72 6.72 7.92 12.09
N VAL A 73 7.06 6.78 11.49
CA VAL A 73 7.43 5.57 12.23
C VAL A 73 8.73 5.78 13.03
N ASN A 74 9.73 6.42 12.43
CA ASN A 74 10.99 6.73 13.13
C ASN A 74 10.79 7.73 14.27
N ASP A 75 9.97 8.77 14.07
CA ASP A 75 9.63 9.76 15.10
C ASP A 75 8.93 9.11 16.30
N LEU A 76 8.00 8.17 16.05
CA LEU A 76 7.34 7.38 17.10
C LEU A 76 8.33 6.49 17.85
N ARG A 77 9.24 5.82 17.13
CA ARG A 77 10.28 4.98 17.73
C ARG A 77 11.22 5.79 18.62
N ASP A 78 11.63 6.97 18.17
CA ASP A 78 12.52 7.84 18.92
C ASP A 78 11.83 8.46 20.14
N LYS A 79 10.54 8.77 20.04
CA LYS A 79 9.73 9.19 21.19
C LYS A 79 9.67 8.07 22.24
N ALA A 80 9.32 6.84 21.84
CA ALA A 80 9.28 5.70 22.73
C ALA A 80 10.65 5.41 23.38
N ARG A 81 11.75 5.55 22.63
CA ARG A 81 13.12 5.38 23.16
C ARG A 81 13.46 6.45 24.20
N ARG A 82 13.10 7.72 23.95
CA ARG A 82 13.31 8.81 24.90
C ARG A 82 12.49 8.63 26.17
N ASP A 83 11.24 8.24 26.04
CA ASP A 83 10.35 7.98 27.18
C ASP A 83 10.89 6.82 28.02
N PHE A 84 11.35 5.73 27.39
CA PHE A 84 12.02 4.63 28.09
C PHE A 84 13.30 5.07 28.83
N TYR A 85 14.14 5.90 28.20
CA TYR A 85 15.37 6.41 28.82
C TYR A 85 15.08 7.39 29.97
N ALA A 86 14.02 8.21 29.85
CA ALA A 86 13.57 9.11 30.91
C ALA A 86 13.05 8.34 32.12
N ILE A 87 12.26 7.27 31.90
CA ILE A 87 11.79 6.36 32.95
C ILE A 87 13.00 5.70 33.64
N LYS A 88 13.99 5.23 32.86
CA LYS A 88 15.21 4.61 33.40
C LYS A 88 16.10 5.58 34.19
N ARG A 89 16.09 6.88 33.88
CA ARG A 89 16.81 7.90 34.66
C ARG A 89 16.10 8.26 35.96
N ASN A 90 14.77 8.25 35.96
CA ASN A 90 13.98 8.64 37.11
C ASN A 90 13.73 7.49 38.10
N ILE A 91 14.11 6.27 37.73
CA ILE A 91 14.17 5.11 38.63
C ILE A 91 15.65 4.71 38.76
N LYS A 92 16.23 4.83 39.95
CA LYS A 92 17.60 4.37 40.24
C LYS A 92 17.64 2.84 40.18
N PHE A 93 17.73 2.27 38.98
CA PHE A 93 18.03 0.86 38.80
C PHE A 93 19.54 0.67 38.84
N ASP A 94 20.03 0.10 39.94
CA ASP A 94 21.43 -0.25 40.15
C ASP A 94 21.79 -1.53 39.38
N ILE A 95 21.59 -1.52 38.06
CA ILE A 95 21.92 -2.65 37.20
C ILE A 95 23.00 -2.18 36.21
N GLN A 96 24.23 -2.65 36.44
CA GLN A 96 25.34 -2.53 35.50
C GLN A 96 25.01 -3.28 34.19
N LEU A 97 24.75 -2.54 33.12
CA LEU A 97 24.70 -3.10 31.77
C LEU A 97 26.13 -3.20 31.22
N ARG A 98 26.67 -4.42 31.13
CA ARG A 98 27.81 -4.72 30.25
C ARG A 98 27.28 -4.94 28.85
N PHE A 99 27.70 -4.11 27.91
CA PHE A 99 27.51 -4.36 26.48
C PHE A 99 28.73 -5.16 25.99
N GLY A 100 28.46 -6.32 25.39
CA GLY A 100 29.40 -7.07 24.54
C GLY A 100 29.00 -6.93 23.08
#